data_AF-A0A931QK59-F1
#
_entry.id   AF-A0A931QK59-F1
#
_cell.length_a   1.000
_cell.length_b   1.000
_cell.length_c   1.000
_cell.angle_alpha   90.00
_cell.angle_beta   90.00
_cell.angle_gamma   90.00
#
_symmetry.space_group_name_H-M   'P 1'
#
loop_
_entity.id
_entity.type
_entity.pdbx_description
1 polymer ?
#
loop_
_entity_poly.entity_id
_entity_poly.type
_entity_poly.pdbx_seq_one_letter_code
_entity_poly.pdbx_strand_id
1 'polypeptide(L)'
;VQTGKSEMVPLVMLDVPGGTYWREWEGFVNDHLVRRGLIAPEDLSLFTVTDSIDAAIGEIERFYRVYHSSRYVHDALILRLTAHLPPETVEALNDSFSDILTDGRIESGHALPEEANEPQTFHLPRLVFRFNRKRFGRLRQLIDAVNRAPVTPEAHHAVRTPGG
;
A
#
# COMPACT_ATOMS: atom_id res chain seq x y z
N VAL A 1 1.32 -7.17 9.41
CA VAL A 1 1.68 -5.98 8.60
C VAL A 1 2.97 -5.31 9.10
N GLN A 2 3.01 -4.72 10.29
CA GLN A 2 4.18 -3.97 10.81
C GLN A 2 5.50 -4.76 10.88
N THR A 3 5.46 -6.08 11.04
CA THR A 3 6.68 -6.92 11.09
C THR A 3 7.07 -7.50 9.73
N GLY A 4 6.43 -7.07 8.62
CA GLY A 4 6.69 -7.59 7.27
C GLY A 4 6.34 -9.07 7.05
N LYS A 5 5.61 -9.70 7.99
CA LYS A 5 5.20 -11.12 7.92
C LYS A 5 3.95 -11.36 7.06
N SER A 6 3.32 -10.30 6.60
CA SER A 6 2.10 -10.33 5.79
C SER A 6 2.20 -9.23 4.75
N GLU A 7 1.57 -9.45 3.59
CA GLU A 7 1.42 -8.42 2.57
C GLU A 7 0.69 -7.18 3.11
N MET A 8 0.89 -6.05 2.44
CA MET A 8 0.16 -4.83 2.75
C MET A 8 -1.29 -4.98 2.28
N VAL A 9 -2.23 -4.77 3.19
CA VAL A 9 -3.69 -4.86 2.98
C VAL A 9 -4.37 -3.66 3.65
N PRO A 10 -5.55 -3.23 3.18
CA PRO A 10 -6.30 -2.16 3.84
C PRO A 10 -6.96 -2.72 5.10
N LEU A 11 -6.39 -2.44 6.27
CA LEU A 11 -6.98 -2.84 7.55
C LEU A 11 -8.01 -1.81 8.00
N VAL A 12 -9.29 -2.17 7.96
CA VAL A 12 -10.38 -1.32 8.43
C VAL A 12 -10.93 -1.83 9.76
N MET A 13 -10.92 -0.97 10.76
CA MET A 13 -11.55 -1.17 12.06
C MET A 13 -12.91 -0.48 12.04
N LEU A 14 -13.94 -1.26 11.69
CA LEU A 14 -15.32 -0.78 11.55
C LEU A 14 -16.08 -0.94 12.88
N ASP A 15 -16.65 0.16 13.36
CA ASP A 15 -17.55 0.19 14.51
C ASP A 15 -19.02 0.30 14.05
N VAL A 16 -19.95 0.08 14.98
CA VAL A 16 -21.36 0.48 14.77
C VAL A 16 -21.46 2.00 14.72
N PRO A 17 -22.43 2.60 13.99
CA PRO A 17 -22.61 4.04 13.96
C PRO A 17 -22.68 4.66 15.36
N GLY A 18 -21.77 5.59 15.67
CA GLY A 18 -21.65 6.22 16.99
C GLY A 18 -20.88 5.40 18.05
N GLY A 19 -20.47 4.17 17.75
CA GLY A 19 -19.63 3.34 18.61
C GLY A 19 -18.26 3.96 18.86
N THR A 20 -17.69 3.80 20.05
CA THR A 20 -16.46 4.49 20.45
C THR A 20 -15.26 3.58 20.60
N TYR A 21 -15.43 2.26 20.53
CA TYR A 21 -14.39 1.30 20.91
C TYR A 21 -13.11 1.49 20.09
N TRP A 22 -13.22 1.46 18.76
CA TRP A 22 -12.05 1.58 17.90
C TRP A 22 -11.42 2.97 17.92
N ARG A 23 -12.24 4.01 18.12
CA ARG A 23 -11.76 5.40 18.26
C ARG A 23 -11.00 5.60 19.58
N GLU A 24 -11.49 5.05 20.67
CA GLU A 24 -10.81 5.06 21.97
C GLU A 24 -9.51 4.25 21.90
N TRP A 25 -9.52 3.10 21.22
CA TRP A 25 -8.31 2.32 20.97
C TRP A 25 -7.28 3.09 20.14
N GLU A 26 -7.69 3.78 19.08
CA GLU A 26 -6.79 4.64 18.29
C GLU A 26 -6.21 5.78 19.13
N GLY A 27 -7.04 6.40 19.99
CA GLY A 27 -6.59 7.37 20.99
C GLY A 27 -5.51 6.79 21.91
N PHE A 28 -5.71 5.58 22.42
CA PHE A 28 -4.69 4.87 23.21
C PHE A 28 -3.40 4.64 22.41
N VAL A 29 -3.49 4.16 21.16
CA VAL A 29 -2.32 3.95 20.29
C VAL A 29 -1.55 5.25 20.10
N ASN A 30 -2.26 6.36 19.83
CA ASN A 30 -1.64 7.65 19.67
C ASN A 30 -0.95 8.13 20.96
N ASP A 31 -1.66 8.12 22.09
CA ASP A 31 -1.14 8.66 23.35
C ASP A 31 -0.05 7.80 23.99
N HIS A 32 -0.15 6.48 23.88
CA HIS A 32 0.77 5.58 24.57
C HIS A 32 1.84 4.96 23.68
N LEU A 33 1.59 4.82 22.37
CA LEU A 33 2.58 4.24 21.46
C LEU A 33 3.29 5.31 20.63
N VAL A 34 2.54 6.19 19.97
CA VAL A 34 3.13 7.24 19.10
C VAL A 34 3.84 8.31 19.94
N ARG A 35 3.15 8.94 20.90
CA ARG A 35 3.74 10.05 21.69
C ARG A 35 4.93 9.62 22.55
N ARG A 36 5.04 8.33 22.85
CA ARG A 36 6.18 7.75 23.59
C ARG A 36 7.28 7.22 22.66
N GLY A 37 7.13 7.36 21.35
CA GLY A 37 8.11 6.93 20.35
C GLY A 37 8.26 5.42 20.21
N LEU A 38 7.26 4.64 20.63
CA LEU A 38 7.27 3.17 20.53
C LEU A 38 6.91 2.70 19.11
N ILE A 39 6.14 3.51 18.38
CA ILE A 39 5.86 3.35 16.94
C ILE A 39 6.04 4.71 16.25
N ALA A 40 6.19 4.70 14.93
CA ALA A 40 6.29 5.94 14.17
C ALA A 40 4.89 6.54 13.94
N PRO A 41 4.74 7.89 13.85
CA PRO A 41 3.45 8.50 13.52
C PRO A 41 2.84 7.96 12.22
N GLU A 42 3.66 7.59 11.24
CA GLU A 42 3.21 7.04 9.97
C GLU A 42 2.65 5.62 10.10
N ASP A 43 2.91 4.92 11.20
CA ASP A 43 2.31 3.60 11.44
C ASP A 43 0.80 3.71 11.68
N LEU A 44 0.26 4.89 11.99
CA LEU A 44 -1.18 5.15 12.00
C LEU A 44 -1.80 5.00 10.61
N SER A 45 -1.03 5.15 9.53
CA SER A 45 -1.52 4.90 8.17
C SER A 45 -1.80 3.41 7.92
N LEU A 46 -1.33 2.50 8.77
CA LEU A 46 -1.51 1.05 8.57
C LEU A 46 -2.95 0.57 8.78
N PHE A 47 -3.81 1.38 9.37
CA PHE A 47 -5.21 1.04 9.61
C PHE A 47 -6.11 2.26 9.44
N THR A 48 -7.40 2.02 9.27
CA THR A 48 -8.44 3.05 9.19
C THR A 48 -9.53 2.73 10.21
N VAL A 49 -9.81 3.67 11.11
CA VAL A 49 -10.95 3.59 12.04
C VAL A 49 -12.14 4.33 11.47
N THR A 50 -13.30 3.68 11.43
CA THR A 50 -14.54 4.29 10.94
C THR A 50 -15.77 3.62 11.55
N ASP A 51 -16.89 4.31 11.61
CA ASP A 51 -18.22 3.74 11.92
C ASP A 51 -19.18 3.79 10.71
N SER A 52 -18.63 4.13 9.53
CA SER A 52 -19.35 4.19 8.26
C SER A 52 -18.94 3.04 7.34
N ILE A 53 -19.92 2.28 6.89
CA ILE A 53 -19.74 1.21 5.89
C ILE A 53 -19.23 1.81 4.56
N ASP A 54 -19.77 2.95 4.12
CA ASP A 54 -19.34 3.60 2.87
C ASP A 54 -17.88 4.04 2.93
N ALA A 55 -17.44 4.56 4.08
CA ALA A 55 -16.04 4.91 4.28
C ALA A 55 -15.12 3.68 4.27
N ALA A 56 -15.57 2.55 4.85
CA ALA A 56 -14.85 1.29 4.83
C ALA A 56 -14.71 0.73 3.40
N ILE A 57 -15.80 0.72 2.63
CA ILE A 57 -15.80 0.31 1.22
C ILE A 57 -14.85 1.21 0.43
N GLY A 58 -15.00 2.52 0.56
CA GLY A 58 -14.16 3.48 -0.15
C GLY A 58 -12.68 3.33 0.19
N GLU A 59 -12.33 2.91 1.40
CA GLU A 59 -10.95 2.63 1.78
C GLU A 59 -10.37 1.44 1.03
N ILE A 60 -11.13 0.35 0.95
CA ILE A 60 -10.74 -0.86 0.22
C ILE A 60 -10.62 -0.57 -1.28
N GLU A 61 -11.61 0.12 -1.85
CA GLU A 61 -11.62 0.48 -3.27
C GLU A 61 -10.46 1.42 -3.63
N ARG A 62 -10.17 2.43 -2.80
CA ARG A 62 -9.01 3.31 -3.00
C ARG A 62 -7.71 2.52 -2.91
N PHE A 63 -7.56 1.65 -1.92
CA PHE A 63 -6.33 0.89 -1.71
C PHE A 63 -6.01 -0.04 -2.88
N TYR A 64 -7.01 -0.58 -3.58
CA TYR A 64 -6.81 -1.44 -4.75
C TYR A 64 -7.04 -0.74 -6.09
N ARG A 65 -7.13 0.61 -6.11
CA ARG A 65 -7.40 1.37 -7.35
C ARG A 65 -6.28 1.21 -8.37
N VAL A 66 -5.04 1.39 -7.93
CA VAL A 66 -3.83 1.30 -8.76
C VAL A 66 -2.91 0.21 -8.23
N TYR A 67 -2.72 0.10 -6.92
CA TYR A 67 -1.96 -0.98 -6.31
C TYR A 67 -2.73 -2.31 -6.43
N HIS A 68 -2.05 -3.35 -6.90
CA HIS A 68 -2.62 -4.71 -7.01
C HIS A 68 -2.08 -5.60 -5.88
N SER A 69 -0.76 -5.80 -5.84
CA SER A 69 -0.10 -6.62 -4.84
C SER A 69 1.38 -6.27 -4.75
N SER A 70 2.11 -6.90 -3.83
CA SER A 70 3.55 -6.74 -3.72
C SER A 70 4.25 -8.04 -3.39
N ARG A 71 5.50 -8.16 -3.82
CA ARG A 71 6.36 -9.28 -3.43
C ARG A 71 7.81 -8.87 -3.36
N TYR A 72 8.60 -9.65 -2.64
CA TYR A 72 10.05 -9.54 -2.71
C TYR A 72 10.63 -10.45 -3.79
N VAL A 73 11.61 -9.93 -4.51
CA VAL A 73 12.57 -10.70 -5.30
C VAL A 73 13.94 -10.29 -4.81
N HIS A 74 14.62 -11.21 -4.13
CA HIS A 74 15.85 -10.92 -3.38
C HIS A 74 15.65 -9.74 -2.40
N ASP A 75 16.38 -8.64 -2.61
CA ASP A 75 16.34 -7.40 -1.83
C ASP A 75 15.40 -6.35 -2.40
N ALA A 76 14.88 -6.55 -3.62
CA ALA A 76 13.93 -5.65 -4.26
C ALA A 76 12.49 -5.95 -3.82
N LEU A 77 11.75 -4.90 -3.48
CA LEU A 77 10.30 -4.92 -3.37
C LEU A 77 9.70 -4.54 -4.72
N ILE A 78 8.83 -5.41 -5.21
CA ILE A 78 8.06 -5.20 -6.43
C ILE A 78 6.64 -4.86 -6.01
N LEU A 79 6.15 -3.69 -6.41
CA LEU A 79 4.73 -3.34 -6.33
C LEU A 79 4.12 -3.53 -7.72
N ARG A 80 3.12 -4.41 -7.83
CA ARG A 80 2.35 -4.61 -9.05
C ARG A 80 1.21 -3.62 -9.09
N LEU A 81 0.99 -3.03 -10.26
CA LEU A 81 0.01 -1.99 -10.48
C LEU A 81 -1.02 -2.42 -11.53
N THR A 82 -2.24 -1.92 -11.45
CA THR A 82 -3.29 -2.14 -12.45
C THR A 82 -3.17 -1.19 -13.65
N ALA A 83 -2.34 -0.14 -13.55
CA ALA A 83 -2.11 0.85 -14.60
C ALA A 83 -0.68 1.42 -14.51
N HIS A 84 -0.17 1.94 -15.63
CA HIS A 84 1.10 2.67 -15.66
C HIS A 84 0.99 4.00 -14.92
N LEU A 85 2.01 4.33 -14.13
CA LEU A 85 2.15 5.67 -13.56
C LEU A 85 2.87 6.60 -14.54
N PRO A 86 2.42 7.86 -14.68
CA PRO A 86 3.16 8.86 -15.43
C PRO A 86 4.58 9.04 -14.87
N PRO A 87 5.61 9.29 -15.70
CA PRO A 87 6.99 9.48 -15.23
C PRO A 87 7.12 10.55 -14.14
N GLU A 88 6.40 11.66 -14.26
CA GLU A 88 6.36 12.73 -13.26
C GLU A 88 5.81 12.28 -11.91
N THR A 89 4.89 11.31 -11.90
CA THR A 89 4.40 10.71 -10.65
C THR A 89 5.50 9.87 -10.00
N VAL A 90 6.24 9.10 -10.78
CA VAL A 90 7.35 8.27 -10.28
C VAL A 90 8.47 9.15 -9.71
N GLU A 91 8.79 10.27 -10.35
CA GLU A 91 9.74 11.24 -9.80
C GLU A 91 9.24 11.87 -8.48
N ALA A 92 7.97 12.26 -8.41
CA ALA A 92 7.39 12.76 -7.17
C ALA A 92 7.40 11.72 -6.02
N LEU A 93 7.24 10.43 -6.35
CA LEU A 93 7.41 9.34 -5.40
C LEU A 93 8.87 9.24 -4.91
N ASN A 94 9.84 9.36 -5.81
CA ASN A 94 11.25 9.35 -5.43
C ASN A 94 11.61 10.50 -4.47
N ASP A 95 11.13 11.71 -4.75
CA ASP A 95 11.36 12.87 -3.89
C ASP A 95 10.72 12.66 -2.50
N SER A 96 9.51 12.11 -2.49
CA SER A 96 8.73 11.96 -1.27
C SER A 96 9.12 10.76 -0.42
N PHE A 97 9.70 9.69 -0.98
CA PHE A 97 9.89 8.39 -0.32
C PHE A 97 11.34 7.85 -0.39
N SER A 98 12.32 8.69 -0.72
CA SER A 98 13.73 8.30 -0.67
C SER A 98 14.20 7.85 0.73
N ASP A 99 13.55 8.33 1.79
CA ASP A 99 13.80 7.99 3.19
C ASP A 99 13.54 6.51 3.56
N ILE A 100 12.82 5.78 2.70
CA ILE A 100 12.54 4.35 2.91
C ILE A 100 13.34 3.41 2.02
N LEU A 101 14.19 3.95 1.15
CA LEU A 101 15.07 3.18 0.29
C LEU A 101 16.39 2.85 1.01
N THR A 102 16.95 1.69 0.70
CA THR A 102 18.31 1.32 1.13
C THR A 102 19.37 1.85 0.17
N ASP A 103 19.06 1.83 -1.12
CA ASP A 103 19.82 2.46 -2.19
C ASP A 103 18.88 2.75 -3.39
N GLY A 104 19.44 3.33 -4.44
CA GLY A 104 18.77 3.48 -5.72
C GLY A 104 17.56 4.42 -5.68
N ARG A 105 16.61 4.15 -6.58
CA ARG A 105 15.38 4.92 -6.79
C ARG A 105 14.21 3.96 -6.96
N ILE A 106 13.00 4.51 -6.88
CA ILE A 106 11.77 3.87 -7.33
C ILE A 106 11.72 3.95 -8.85
N GLU A 107 11.69 2.80 -9.50
CA GLU A 107 11.72 2.69 -10.95
C GLU A 107 10.48 1.96 -11.48
N SER A 108 9.92 2.46 -12.57
CA SER A 108 8.92 1.70 -13.34
C SER A 108 9.60 0.55 -14.08
N GLY A 109 8.99 -0.63 -14.07
CA GLY A 109 9.57 -1.82 -14.68
C GLY A 109 8.56 -2.82 -15.21
N HIS A 110 9.09 -3.88 -15.81
CA HIS A 110 8.35 -5.05 -16.28
C HIS A 110 8.55 -6.23 -15.33
N ALA A 111 7.84 -7.32 -15.61
CA ALA A 111 7.94 -8.55 -14.84
C ALA A 111 9.39 -9.02 -14.77
N LEU A 112 9.86 -9.35 -13.57
CA LEU A 112 11.15 -10.00 -13.43
C LEU A 112 11.03 -11.49 -13.78
N PRO A 113 12.10 -12.14 -14.30
CA PRO A 113 12.10 -13.57 -14.58
C PRO A 113 11.63 -14.44 -13.39
N GLU A 114 11.93 -14.01 -12.16
CA GLU A 114 11.55 -14.67 -10.90
C GLU A 114 10.04 -14.63 -10.60
N GLU A 115 9.27 -13.90 -11.40
CA GLU A 115 7.80 -13.84 -11.36
C GLU A 115 7.12 -14.75 -12.39
N ALA A 116 7.89 -15.51 -13.19
CA ALA A 116 7.33 -16.37 -14.25
C ALA A 116 6.36 -17.45 -13.74
N ASN A 117 6.39 -17.77 -12.44
CA ASN A 117 5.46 -18.68 -11.79
C ASN A 117 4.08 -18.07 -11.49
N GLU A 118 3.89 -16.76 -11.72
CA GLU A 118 2.62 -16.04 -11.53
C GLU A 118 2.11 -15.46 -12.87
N PRO A 119 1.71 -16.30 -13.84
CA PRO A 119 1.36 -15.85 -15.19
C PRO A 119 0.19 -14.87 -15.22
N GLN A 120 -0.72 -14.95 -14.24
CA GLN A 120 -1.90 -14.08 -14.16
C GLN A 120 -1.56 -12.61 -13.89
N THR A 121 -0.42 -12.32 -13.26
CA THR A 121 0.00 -10.94 -12.95
C THR A 121 1.18 -10.49 -13.81
N PHE A 122 1.70 -11.35 -14.68
CA PHE A 122 2.89 -11.08 -15.49
C PHE A 122 2.74 -9.87 -16.43
N HIS A 123 1.53 -9.54 -16.86
CA HIS A 123 1.27 -8.39 -17.73
C HIS A 123 1.14 -7.03 -16.99
N LEU A 124 1.01 -7.03 -15.67
CA LEU A 124 0.72 -5.82 -14.88
C LEU A 124 1.94 -4.90 -14.72
N PRO A 125 1.85 -3.57 -14.88
CA PRO A 125 2.98 -2.65 -14.63
C PRO A 125 3.57 -2.80 -13.21
N ARG A 126 4.85 -2.43 -13.01
CA ARG A 126 5.47 -2.48 -11.67
C ARG A 126 6.20 -1.21 -11.29
N LEU A 127 6.27 -0.97 -9.98
CA LEU A 127 7.36 -0.24 -9.37
C LEU A 127 8.33 -1.22 -8.70
N VAL A 128 9.62 -0.99 -8.89
CA VAL A 128 10.70 -1.80 -8.31
C VAL A 128 11.62 -0.89 -7.50
N PHE A 129 11.90 -1.25 -6.26
CA PHE A 129 12.81 -0.50 -5.39
C PHE A 129 13.31 -1.32 -4.20
N ARG A 130 14.44 -0.93 -3.61
CA ARG A 130 15.02 -1.61 -2.45
C ARG A 130 14.52 -1.02 -1.11
N PHE A 131 13.35 -1.45 -0.67
CA PHE A 131 12.75 -1.01 0.61
C PHE A 131 13.56 -1.47 1.83
N ASN A 132 13.75 -0.59 2.81
CA ASN A 132 14.54 -0.84 4.02
C ASN A 132 13.95 -1.84 5.03
N ARG A 133 12.74 -2.37 4.77
CA ARG A 133 12.03 -3.36 5.59
C ARG A 133 11.78 -2.91 7.03
N LYS A 134 11.76 -1.60 7.29
CA LYS A 134 11.57 -1.04 8.64
C LYS A 134 10.37 -0.11 8.71
N ARG A 135 10.23 0.81 7.76
CA ARG A 135 9.21 1.90 7.82
C ARG A 135 7.94 1.52 7.07
N PHE A 136 7.20 0.56 7.59
CA PHE A 136 5.99 0.03 6.92
C PHE A 136 4.85 1.06 6.86
N GLY A 137 4.68 1.93 7.86
CA GLY A 137 3.75 3.07 7.76
C GLY A 137 4.05 3.99 6.57
N ARG A 138 5.33 4.27 6.32
CA ARG A 138 5.76 5.04 5.14
C ARG A 138 5.56 4.29 3.83
N LEU A 139 5.80 2.97 3.79
CA LEU A 139 5.46 2.15 2.63
C LEU A 139 3.96 2.18 2.33
N ARG A 140 3.12 2.15 3.36
CA ARG A 140 1.67 2.30 3.23
C ARG A 140 1.30 3.67 2.65
N GLN A 141 1.94 4.75 3.11
CA GLN A 141 1.75 6.09 2.52
C GLN A 141 2.21 6.18 1.06
N LEU A 142 3.27 5.46 0.67
CA LEU A 142 3.69 5.34 -0.74
C LEU A 142 2.59 4.67 -1.56
N ILE A 143 2.02 3.57 -1.07
CA ILE A 143 0.90 2.88 -1.71
C ILE A 143 -0.31 3.82 -1.83
N ASP A 144 -0.62 4.61 -0.80
CA ASP A 144 -1.69 5.60 -0.87
C ASP A 144 -1.41 6.70 -1.92
N ALA A 145 -0.15 7.11 -2.08
CA ALA A 145 0.26 8.08 -3.10
C ALA A 145 0.13 7.49 -4.52
N VAL A 146 0.56 6.24 -4.72
CA VAL A 146 0.32 5.48 -5.96
C VAL A 146 -1.16 5.42 -6.28
N ASN A 147 -1.99 5.10 -5.28
CA ASN A 147 -3.44 5.06 -5.40
C ASN A 147 -4.11 6.43 -5.50
N ARG A 148 -3.39 7.56 -5.44
CA ARG A 148 -3.90 8.91 -5.76
C ARG A 148 -3.45 9.42 -7.13
N ALA A 149 -2.51 8.73 -7.78
CA ALA A 149 -1.96 9.17 -9.05
C ALA A 149 -3.03 9.30 -10.15
N PRO A 150 -2.94 10.32 -11.02
CA PRO A 150 -3.75 10.37 -12.22
C PRO A 150 -3.27 9.24 -13.14
N VAL A 151 -4.05 8.16 -13.20
CA VAL A 151 -3.79 7.05 -14.14
C VAL A 151 -4.71 7.20 -15.33
N THR A 152 -4.16 7.01 -16.52
CA THR A 152 -4.97 6.85 -17.72
C THR A 152 -5.67 5.50 -17.61
N PRO A 153 -7.00 5.41 -17.77
CA PRO A 153 -7.68 4.11 -17.77
C PRO A 153 -7.19 3.28 -18.96
N GLU A 154 -6.38 2.25 -18.71
CA GLU A 154 -6.24 1.15 -19.64
C GLU A 154 -7.42 0.19 -19.41
N ALA A 155 -8.05 -0.26 -20.49
CA ALA A 155 -9.31 -0.99 -20.47
C ALA A 155 -9.27 -2.16 -19.47
N HIS A 156 -10.10 -2.05 -18.42
CA HIS A 156 -10.26 -3.03 -17.35
C HIS A 156 -10.29 -4.47 -17.89
N HIS A 157 -9.34 -5.31 -17.47
CA HIS A 157 -9.60 -6.74 -17.37
C HIS A 157 -10.15 -7.01 -15.97
N ALA A 158 -11.46 -7.26 -15.92
CA ALA A 158 -12.19 -7.57 -14.71
C ALA A 158 -11.52 -8.74 -13.98
N VAL A 159 -11.07 -8.49 -12.75
CA VAL A 159 -10.76 -9.56 -11.80
C VAL A 159 -12.09 -10.25 -11.48
N ARG A 160 -12.37 -11.35 -12.17
CA ARG A 160 -13.36 -12.32 -11.71
C ARG A 160 -12.71 -13.12 -10.59
N THR A 161 -13.09 -12.82 -9.36
CA THR A 161 -12.89 -13.71 -8.22
C THR A 161 -13.54 -15.07 -8.54
N PRO A 162 -12.85 -16.21 -8.51
CA PRO A 162 -13.53 -17.49 -8.50
C PRO A 162 -14.09 -17.71 -7.10
N GLY A 163 -15.40 -17.56 -6.96
CA GLY A 163 -16.14 -18.09 -5.83
C GLY A 163 -16.68 -19.48 -6.15
N GLY A 164 -16.67 -20.37 -5.15
CA GLY A 164 -17.40 -21.64 -5.14
C GLY A 164 -16.54 -22.87 -5.39
#